data_AF-A0A1I2H164-F1
#
_entry.id   AF-A0A1I2H164-F1
#
_cell.length_a   1.000
_cell.length_b   1.000
_cell.length_c   1.000
_cell.angle_alpha   90.00
_cell.angle_beta   90.00
_cell.angle_gamma   90.00
#
_symmetry.space_group_name_H-M   'P 1'
#
loop_
_entity.id
_entity.type
_entity.pdbx_description
1 polymer ?
#
loop_
_entity_poly.entity_id
_entity_poly.type
_entity_poly.pdbx_seq_one_letter_code
_entity_poly.pdbx_strand_id
1 'polypeptide(L)'
;MISTPHRQTAVVLINKAVTAGARRAKACAELHISDRTLRRWTNGGQVQPDQRPLAGRQEPPNKLSADERAAVLKACNSKEFSDLPPSQIVPKC
;
A
#
# COMPACT_ATOMS: atom_id res chain seq x y z
N MET A 1 1.00 -5.53 1.70
CA MET A 1 0.66 -4.59 2.80
C MET A 1 -0.22 -5.35 3.79
N ILE A 2 0.04 -5.28 5.11
CA ILE A 2 -0.78 -6.03 6.10
C ILE A 2 -1.91 -5.12 6.58
N SER A 3 -3.16 -5.51 6.27
CA SER A 3 -4.37 -4.78 6.65
C SER A 3 -4.57 -4.76 8.16
N THR A 4 -5.31 -3.78 8.68
CA THR A 4 -5.59 -3.66 10.12
C THR A 4 -6.18 -4.95 10.72
N PRO A 5 -7.17 -5.64 10.09
CA PRO A 5 -7.66 -6.92 10.58
C PRO A 5 -6.57 -7.99 10.68
N HIS A 6 -5.71 -8.13 9.66
CA HIS A 6 -4.61 -9.09 9.69
C HIS A 6 -3.59 -8.78 10.80
N ARG A 7 -3.35 -7.50 11.10
CA ARG A 7 -2.49 -7.12 12.24
C ARG A 7 -3.10 -7.56 13.57
N GLN A 8 -4.40 -7.36 13.75
CA GLN A 8 -5.11 -7.78 14.97
C GLN A 8 -5.02 -9.29 15.16
N THR A 9 -5.30 -10.07 14.11
CA THR A 9 -5.16 -11.52 14.14
C THR A 9 -3.73 -11.96 14.45
N ALA A 10 -2.73 -11.36 13.81
CA ALA A 10 -1.33 -11.69 14.04
C ALA A 10 -0.90 -11.44 15.49
N VAL A 11 -1.33 -10.30 16.08
CA VAL A 11 -1.06 -9.97 17.50
C VAL A 11 -1.68 -11.01 18.43
N VAL A 12 -2.93 -11.41 18.19
CA VAL A 12 -3.62 -12.43 18.99
C VAL A 12 -2.89 -13.78 18.91
N LEU A 13 -2.51 -14.21 17.71
CA LEU A 13 -1.82 -15.49 17.50
C LEU A 13 -0.42 -15.50 18.14
N ILE A 14 0.34 -14.41 18.01
CA ILE A 14 1.66 -14.29 18.63
C ILE A 14 1.54 -14.30 20.15
N ASN A 15 0.59 -13.55 20.71
CA ASN A 15 0.38 -13.55 22.16
C ASN A 15 0.00 -14.94 22.67
N LYS A 16 -0.90 -15.65 21.97
CA LYS A 16 -1.25 -17.04 22.31
C LYS A 16 -0.04 -17.97 22.31
N ALA A 17 0.82 -17.87 21.29
CA ALA A 17 2.04 -18.67 21.21
C ALA A 17 3.03 -18.34 22.35
N VAL A 18 3.18 -17.05 22.68
CA VAL A 18 4.05 -16.61 23.78
C VAL A 18 3.52 -17.08 25.13
N THR A 19 2.21 -16.98 25.37
CA THR A 19 1.58 -17.53 26.59
C THR A 19 1.74 -19.05 26.69
N ALA A 20 1.75 -19.75 25.57
CA ALA A 20 2.05 -21.18 25.50
C ALA A 20 3.55 -21.51 25.68
N GLY A 21 4.42 -20.52 25.91
CA GLY A 21 5.84 -20.69 26.20
C GLY A 21 6.80 -20.44 25.03
N ALA A 22 6.28 -20.04 23.86
CA ALA A 22 7.15 -19.72 22.72
C ALA A 22 7.94 -18.43 22.96
N ARG A 23 9.21 -18.40 22.54
CA ARG A 23 9.96 -17.13 22.49
C ARG A 23 9.29 -16.20 21.49
N ARG A 24 9.00 -14.97 21.90
CA ARG A 24 8.34 -13.96 21.04
C ARG A 24 9.02 -13.80 19.68
N ALA A 25 10.35 -13.78 19.64
CA ALA A 25 11.11 -13.70 18.37
C ALA A 25 10.82 -14.88 17.42
N LYS A 26 10.66 -16.11 17.95
CA LYS A 26 10.29 -17.28 17.15
C LYS A 26 8.83 -17.19 16.66
N ALA A 27 7.90 -16.80 17.55
CA ALA A 27 6.50 -16.62 17.17
C ALA A 27 6.32 -15.54 16.08
N CYS A 28 7.08 -14.44 16.15
CA CYS A 28 7.11 -13.42 15.08
C CYS A 28 7.68 -13.97 13.76
N ALA A 29 8.72 -14.81 13.84
CA ALA A 29 9.37 -15.38 12.66
C ALA A 29 8.45 -16.32 11.87
N GLU A 30 7.56 -17.07 12.53
CA GLU A 30 6.55 -17.92 11.88
C GLU A 30 5.58 -17.12 11.00
N LEU A 31 5.28 -15.88 11.39
CA LEU A 31 4.44 -14.97 10.60
C LEU A 31 5.27 -14.09 9.65
N HIS A 32 6.56 -14.39 9.48
CA HIS A 32 7.51 -13.63 8.68
C HIS A 32 7.54 -12.13 9.01
N ILE A 33 7.35 -11.77 10.29
CA ILE A 33 7.46 -10.40 10.77
C ILE A 33 8.57 -10.28 11.83
N SER A 34 9.18 -9.11 11.88
CA SER A 34 10.16 -8.82 12.92
C SER A 34 9.48 -8.46 14.24
N ASP A 35 10.19 -8.65 15.35
CA ASP A 35 9.79 -8.17 16.68
C ASP A 35 9.50 -6.65 16.68
N ARG A 36 10.30 -5.89 15.93
CA ARG A 36 10.14 -4.44 15.78
C ARG A 36 8.83 -4.09 15.09
N THR A 37 8.41 -4.89 14.11
CA THR A 37 7.11 -4.73 13.43
C THR A 37 5.97 -4.92 14.41
N LEU A 38 6.01 -5.98 15.22
CA LEU A 38 5.00 -6.24 16.25
C LEU A 38 4.92 -5.09 17.26
N ARG A 39 6.07 -4.68 17.81
CA ARG A 39 6.14 -3.54 18.75
C ARG A 39 5.55 -2.26 18.17
N ARG A 40 5.82 -1.98 16.90
CA ARG A 40 5.26 -0.80 16.21
C ARG A 40 3.75 -0.88 16.10
N TRP A 41 3.19 -2.05 15.82
CA TRP A 41 1.73 -2.23 15.76
C TRP A 41 1.07 -2.05 17.12
N THR A 42 1.71 -2.49 18.20
CA THR A 42 1.13 -2.41 19.56
C THR A 42 1.55 -1.16 20.33
N ASN A 43 2.17 -0.18 19.67
CA ASN A 43 2.61 1.05 20.33
C ASN A 43 1.39 1.87 20.78
N GLY A 44 1.29 2.14 22.08
CA GLY A 44 0.11 2.76 22.70
C GLY A 44 -0.96 1.80 23.20
N GLY A 45 -0.66 0.51 23.36
CA GLY A 45 -1.54 -0.47 24.01
C GLY A 45 -2.66 -1.04 23.14
N GLN A 46 -2.83 -0.53 21.91
CA GLN A 46 -3.78 -1.03 20.91
C GLN A 46 -3.09 -1.28 19.58
N VAL A 47 -3.69 -2.14 18.73
CA VAL A 47 -3.17 -2.43 17.39
C VAL A 47 -3.44 -1.25 16.47
N GLN A 48 -2.39 -0.53 16.11
CA GLN A 48 -2.45 0.63 15.24
C GLN A 48 -2.84 0.26 13.80
N PRO A 49 -3.80 0.96 13.19
CA PRO A 49 -4.20 0.73 11.81
C PRO A 49 -3.07 1.06 10.82
N ASP A 50 -3.21 0.62 9.56
CA ASP A 50 -2.35 1.18 8.51
C ASP A 50 -2.73 2.65 8.31
N GLN A 51 -1.78 3.55 8.58
CA GLN A 51 -1.99 5.00 8.41
C GLN A 51 -1.74 5.47 6.98
N ARG A 52 -1.16 4.64 6.09
CA ARG A 52 -0.90 5.04 4.69
C ARG A 52 -2.15 5.41 3.89
N PRO A 53 -3.30 4.70 4.04
CA PRO A 53 -4.56 5.11 3.41
C PRO A 53 -5.19 6.35 4.06
N LEU A 54 -4.89 6.59 5.34
CA LEU A 54 -5.42 7.73 6.11
C LEU A 54 -4.59 9.01 5.91
N ALA A 55 -3.38 8.88 5.36
CA ALA A 55 -2.52 10.01 5.07
C ALA A 55 -3.18 10.87 3.98
N GLY A 56 -3.59 12.09 4.33
CA GLY A 56 -4.08 13.08 3.39
C GLY A 56 -2.98 13.41 2.38
N ARG A 57 -3.08 12.84 1.18
CA ARG A 57 -2.17 13.17 0.08
C ARG A 57 -2.67 14.45 -0.56
N GLN A 58 -1.88 15.51 -0.44
CA GLN A 58 -2.11 16.72 -1.22
C GLN A 58 -2.03 16.39 -2.71
N GLU A 59 -2.85 17.07 -3.50
CA GLU A 59 -2.79 16.92 -4.94
C GLU A 59 -1.43 17.44 -5.44
N PRO A 60 -0.74 16.69 -6.31
CA PRO A 60 0.51 17.17 -6.86
C PRO A 60 0.25 18.44 -7.68
N PRO A 61 1.17 19.42 -7.69
CA PRO A 61 0.98 20.69 -8.40
C PRO A 61 0.78 20.49 -9.92
N ASN A 62 1.33 19.40 -10.46
CA ASN A 62 1.24 19.06 -11.89
C ASN A 62 0.08 18.09 -12.18
N LYS A 63 -0.95 18.03 -11.32
CA LYS A 63 -2.11 17.18 -11.57
C LYS A 63 -2.86 17.73 -12.78
N LEU A 64 -2.92 16.93 -13.85
CA LEU A 64 -3.75 17.24 -15.01
C LEU A 64 -5.20 17.49 -14.59
N SER A 65 -5.74 18.61 -15.06
CA SER A 65 -7.15 18.96 -15.01
C SER A 65 -8.00 17.94 -15.76
N ALA A 66 -9.33 17.99 -15.57
CA ALA A 66 -10.24 17.10 -16.27
C ALA A 66 -10.15 17.27 -17.80
N ASP A 67 -10.02 18.52 -18.25
CA ASP A 67 -9.91 18.85 -19.68
C ASP A 67 -8.59 18.40 -20.27
N GLU A 68 -7.47 18.59 -19.56
CA GLU A 68 -6.16 18.09 -20.00
C GLU A 68 -6.15 16.56 -20.07
N ARG A 69 -6.77 15.87 -19.11
CA ARG A 69 -6.93 14.41 -19.16
C ARG A 69 -7.76 13.96 -20.36
N ALA A 70 -8.86 14.66 -20.65
CA ALA A 70 -9.69 14.37 -21.80
C ALA A 70 -8.94 14.62 -23.12
N ALA A 71 -8.14 15.69 -23.19
CA ALA A 71 -7.30 15.99 -24.34
C ALA A 71 -6.25 14.89 -24.59
N VAL A 72 -5.56 14.43 -23.54
CA VAL A 72 -4.60 13.31 -23.63
C VAL A 72 -5.30 12.05 -24.12
N LEU A 73 -6.46 11.69 -23.56
CA LEU A 73 -7.21 10.50 -24.00
C LEU A 73 -7.68 10.62 -25.45
N LYS A 74 -8.13 11.80 -25.89
CA LYS A 74 -8.53 12.04 -27.28
C LYS A 74 -7.35 11.91 -28.24
N ALA A 75 -6.17 12.40 -27.85
CA ALA A 75 -4.95 12.26 -28.63
C ALA A 75 -4.53 10.79 -28.74
N CYS A 76 -4.44 10.07 -27.62
CA CYS A 76 -4.08 8.65 -27.64
C CYS A 76 -5.07 7.78 -28.43
N ASN A 77 -6.35 8.12 -28.42
CA ASN A 77 -7.40 7.38 -29.14
C ASN A 77 -7.67 7.94 -30.55
N SER A 78 -6.82 8.83 -31.08
CA SER A 78 -6.97 9.32 -32.45
C SER A 78 -6.70 8.19 -33.46
N LYS A 79 -7.24 8.29 -34.67
CA LYS A 79 -6.98 7.29 -35.73
C LYS A 79 -5.49 7.11 -36.02
N GLU A 80 -4.70 8.18 -35.89
CA GLU A 80 -3.26 8.18 -36.12
C GLU A 80 -2.48 7.35 -35.09
N PHE A 81 -2.99 7.26 -33.86
CA PHE A 81 -2.33 6.60 -32.74
C PHE A 81 -3.05 5.33 -32.27
N SER A 82 -4.20 5.00 -32.85
CA SER A 82 -5.09 3.91 -32.42
C SER A 82 -4.43 2.52 -32.38
N ASP A 83 -3.46 2.26 -33.25
CA ASP A 83 -2.73 0.99 -33.32
C ASP A 83 -1.33 1.05 -32.67
N LEU A 84 -0.93 2.20 -32.11
CA LEU A 84 0.41 2.39 -31.56
C LEU A 84 0.43 2.19 -30.04
N PRO A 85 1.48 1.53 -29.50
CA PRO A 85 1.68 1.46 -28.06
C PRO A 85 2.11 2.83 -27.50
N PRO A 86 1.89 3.12 -26.21
CA PRO A 86 2.26 4.40 -25.59
C PRO A 86 3.72 4.82 -25.82
N SER A 87 4.65 3.86 -25.89
CA SER A 87 6.07 4.12 -26.15
C SER A 87 6.37 4.70 -27.54
N GLN A 88 5.45 4.56 -28.50
CA GLN A 88 5.54 5.10 -29.85
C GLN A 88 4.66 6.32 -30.08
N ILE A 89 3.67 6.55 -29.21
CA ILE A 89 2.81 7.74 -29.23
C ILE A 89 3.60 8.95 -28.70
N VAL A 90 4.19 8.84 -27.49
CA VAL A 90 4.88 9.96 -26.82
C VAL A 90 5.97 10.64 -27.65
N PRO A 91 6.83 9.94 -28.42
CA PRO A 91 7.86 10.58 -29.25
C PRO A 91 7.32 11.29 -30.50
N LYS A 92 6.07 11.05 -30.88
CA LYS A 92 5.42 11.62 -32.07
C LYS A 92 4.46 12.79 -31.72
N CYS A 93 4.16 12.97 -30.43
CA CYS A 93 3.35 14.06 -29.90
C CYS A 93 4.13 15.37 -29.79
#